data_AF-A0A8T3XEM8-F1
#
_entry.id   AF-A0A8T3XEM8-F1
#
_cell.length_a   1.000
_cell.length_b   1.000
_cell.length_c   1.000
_cell.angle_alpha   90.00
_cell.angle_beta   90.00
_cell.angle_gamma   90.00
#
_symmetry.space_group_name_H-M   'P 1'
#
loop_
_entity.id
_entity.type
_entity.pdbx_description
1 polymer ?
#
loop_
_entity_poly.entity_id
_entity_poly.type
_entity_poly.pdbx_seq_one_letter_code
_entity_poly.pdbx_strand_id
1 'polypeptide(L)' 'MGKNLIQQARGKGSPTYRAHSFRWKYTIGYRKYDEVEKTGFIKGRVVDIIDGPG' A
#
# COMPACT_ATOMS: atom_id res chain seq x y z
N MET A 1 -31.99 10.67 17.90
CA MET A 1 -31.15 9.62 17.27
C MET A 1 -30.65 10.13 15.93
N GLY A 2 -29.35 10.40 15.81
CA GLY A 2 -28.75 10.93 14.59
C GLY A 2 -28.27 9.83 13.65
N LYS A 3 -28.27 10.11 12.35
CA LYS A 3 -27.61 9.23 11.36
C LYS A 3 -26.09 9.27 11.55
N ASN A 4 -25.43 8.22 11.08
CA ASN A 4 -23.97 8.12 11.14
C ASN A 4 -23.30 9.27 10.39
N LEU A 5 -22.20 9.76 10.96
CA LEU A 5 -21.31 10.69 10.28
C LEU A 5 -20.60 9.99 9.11
N ILE A 6 -20.17 10.76 8.11
CA ILE A 6 -19.46 10.22 6.94
C ILE A 6 -18.17 9.48 7.35
N GLN A 7 -17.43 9.99 8.34
CA GLN A 7 -16.22 9.33 8.84
C GLN A 7 -16.51 7.95 9.46
N GLN A 8 -17.64 7.78 10.15
CA GLN A 8 -18.05 6.49 10.70
C GLN A 8 -18.41 5.49 9.59
N ALA A 9 -19.03 5.96 8.51
CA ALA A 9 -19.31 5.13 7.33
C ALA A 9 -18.03 4.70 6.59
N ARG A 10 -17.00 5.57 6.55
CA ARG A 10 -15.66 5.25 6.02
C ARG A 10 -14.94 4.23 6.90
N GLY A 11 -14.91 4.44 8.22
CA GLY A 11 -14.27 3.52 9.17
C GLY A 11 -14.91 2.13 9.19
N LYS A 12 -16.22 2.03 8.97
CA LYS A 12 -16.92 0.74 8.79
C LYS A 12 -16.49 -0.01 7.50
N GLY A 13 -15.87 0.69 6.54
CA GLY A 13 -15.47 0.10 5.26
C GLY A 13 -16.64 -0.24 4.35
N SER A 14 -17.71 0.58 4.37
CA SER A 14 -18.83 0.47 3.44
C SER A 14 -18.33 0.42 1.99
N PRO A 15 -18.94 -0.37 1.07
CA PRO A 15 -18.48 -0.48 -0.32
C PRO A 15 -18.27 0.87 -1.02
N THR A 16 -19.10 1.87 -0.69
CA THR A 16 -19.01 3.24 -1.24
C THR A 16 -17.66 3.93 -0.97
N TYR A 17 -17.01 3.64 0.16
CA TYR A 17 -15.76 4.27 0.58
C TYR A 17 -14.59 3.30 0.62
N ARG A 18 -14.79 2.05 0.19
CA ARG A 18 -13.74 1.05 0.14
C ARG A 18 -12.95 1.23 -1.15
N ALA A 19 -11.63 1.22 -1.04
CA ALA A 19 -10.78 1.27 -2.22
C ALA A 19 -10.92 0.02 -3.09
N HIS A 20 -10.83 0.21 -4.41
CA HIS A 20 -10.88 -0.89 -5.38
C HIS A 20 -9.56 -1.68 -5.38
N SER A 21 -9.50 -2.72 -4.54
CA SER A 21 -8.30 -3.54 -4.33
C SER A 21 -7.76 -4.22 -5.60
N PHE A 22 -8.62 -4.52 -6.57
CA PHE A 22 -8.23 -5.20 -7.82
C PHE A 22 -7.51 -4.29 -8.83
N ARG A 23 -7.58 -2.96 -8.66
CA ARG A 23 -6.89 -2.01 -9.55
C ARG A 23 -5.41 -1.86 -9.17
N TRP A 24 -5.07 -2.11 -7.90
CA TRP A 24 -3.74 -1.92 -7.37
C TRP A 24 -2.90 -3.17 -7.60
N LYS A 25 -1.82 -3.03 -8.40
CA LYS A 25 -0.96 -4.15 -8.79
C LYS A 25 0.24 -4.37 -7.87
N TYR A 26 0.67 -3.33 -7.15
CA TYR A 26 1.94 -3.34 -6.45
C TYR A 26 1.80 -2.73 -5.05
N THR A 27 2.52 -3.32 -4.10
CA THR A 27 2.79 -2.72 -2.79
C THR A 27 4.27 -2.36 -2.78
N ILE A 28 4.58 -1.08 -2.62
CA ILE A 28 5.97 -0.60 -2.57
C ILE A 28 6.42 -0.60 -1.10
N GLY A 29 7.59 -1.17 -0.85
CA GLY A 29 8.22 -1.14 0.46
C GLY A 29 9.71 -1.41 0.32
N TYR A 30 10.48 -0.89 1.28
CA TYR A 30 11.87 -1.33 1.42
C TYR A 30 11.91 -2.83 1.73
N ARG A 31 13.06 -3.43 1.44
CA ARG A 31 13.30 -4.82 1.82
C ARG A 31 13.17 -4.97 3.34
N LYS A 32 12.81 -6.18 3.78
CA LYS A 32 12.88 -6.52 5.20
C LYS A 32 14.31 -6.35 5.71
N TYR A 33 14.42 -5.82 6.92
CA TYR A 33 15.69 -5.54 7.54
C TYR A 33 16.37 -6.84 7.99
N ASP A 34 17.38 -7.25 7.22
CA ASP A 34 18.16 -8.47 7.44
C ASP A 34 19.54 -8.13 8.04
N GLU A 35 20.21 -9.10 8.67
CA GLU A 35 21.55 -8.93 9.24
C GLU A 35 22.61 -8.54 8.18
N VAL A 36 22.35 -8.90 6.92
CA VAL A 36 23.17 -8.53 5.76
C VAL A 36 23.11 -7.03 5.48
N GLU A 37 21.96 -6.41 5.72
CA GLU A 37 21.77 -4.95 5.55
C GLU A 37 22.29 -4.17 6.76
N LYS A 38 22.39 -4.82 7.94
CA LYS A 38 23.02 -4.24 9.14
C LYS A 38 24.52 -4.08 9.02
N THR A 39 25.17 -5.09 8.44
CA THR A 39 26.64 -5.23 8.49
C THR A 39 27.32 -4.94 7.15
N GLY A 40 26.55 -4.89 6.06
CA GLY A 40 27.08 -4.70 4.71
C GLY A 40 26.19 -3.82 3.84
N PHE A 41 26.34 -3.97 2.52
CA PHE A 41 25.55 -3.25 1.52
C PHE A 41 24.92 -4.24 0.54
N ILE A 42 23.70 -3.94 0.10
CA ILE A 42 22.98 -4.73 -0.91
C ILE A 42 22.91 -3.89 -2.19
N LYS A 43 23.31 -4.49 -3.31
CA LYS A 43 23.19 -3.88 -4.63
C LYS A 43 21.94 -4.41 -5.33
N GLY A 44 21.13 -3.50 -5.86
CA GLY A 44 20.02 -3.80 -6.74
C GLY A 44 20.29 -3.29 -8.15
N ARG A 45 19.58 -3.84 -9.13
CA ARG A 45 19.53 -3.30 -10.50
C ARG A 45 18.09 -2.92 -10.79
N VAL A 46 17.89 -1.78 -11.45
CA VAL A 46 16.57 -1.40 -11.99
C VAL A 46 16.21 -2.38 -13.10
N VAL A 47 15.11 -3.11 -12.93
CA VAL A 47 14.63 -4.10 -13.90
C VAL A 47 13.76 -3.46 -14.96
N ASP A 48 12.86 -2.57 -14.55
CA ASP A 48 11.94 -1.87 -15.44
C ASP A 48 11.36 -0.64 -14.74
N ILE A 49 10.83 0.32 -15.52
CA ILE A 49 10.14 1.51 -15.02
C ILE A 49 8.70 1.46 -15.56
N ILE A 50 7.75 1.21 -14.67
CA ILE A 50 6.35 0.97 -15.03
C ILE A 50 5.49 2.07 -14.40
N ASP A 51 4.49 2.56 -15.15
CA ASP A 51 3.47 3.45 -14.62
C ASP A 51 2.45 2.69 -13.77
N GLY A 52 2.18 3.21 -12.57
CA GLY A 52 1.31 2.59 -11.59
C GLY A 52 -0.15 3.05 -11.75
N PRO A 53 -1.13 2.13 -11.91
CA PRO A 53 -2.54 2.52 -11.93
C PRO A 53 -3.02 2.91 -10.52
N GLY A 54 -2.88 4.19 -10.19
CA GLY A 54 -3.45 4.86 -9.02
C GLY A 54 -4.90 5.29 -9.25
#